data_AF-A0A0F3MKY7-F1
#
_entry.id   AF-A0A0F3MKY7-F1
#
_cell.length_a   1.000
_cell.length_b   1.000
_cell.length_c   1.000
_cell.angle_alpha   90.00
_cell.angle_beta   90.00
_cell.angle_gamma   90.00
#
_symmetry.space_group_name_H-M   'P 1'
#
loop_
_entity.id
_entity.type
_entity.pdbx_description
1 polymer ?
#
loop_
_entity_poly.entity_id
_entity_poly.type
_entity_poly.pdbx_seq_one_letter_code
_entity_poly.pdbx_strand_id
1 'polypeptide(L)'
;MELIKTMIVIVGIITQYNAEAYNNKGLALTKLGQYQEAIENFNLAISSSDYRAAYRNKEIALKKLRQHQEATAAANHNEEVIRHIVAQIKVYSCDLGVQK
;
A
#
# COMPACT_ATOMS: atom_id res chain seq x y z
N MET A 1 19.94 -35.36 23.65
CA MET A 1 19.26 -34.19 24.26
C MET A 1 19.91 -32.87 23.81
N GLU A 2 21.25 -32.76 23.81
CA GLU A 2 21.93 -31.53 23.34
C GLU A 2 21.73 -31.22 21.84
N LEU A 3 21.79 -32.22 20.96
CA LEU A 3 21.56 -32.00 19.51
C LEU A 3 20.18 -31.38 19.21
N ILE A 4 19.13 -31.84 19.90
CA ILE A 4 17.76 -31.34 19.73
C ILE A 4 17.65 -29.89 20.19
N LYS A 5 18.28 -29.54 21.33
CA LYS A 5 18.33 -28.15 21.81
C LYS A 5 19.03 -27.24 20.80
N THR A 6 20.14 -27.68 20.24
CA THR A 6 20.87 -26.94 19.19
C THR A 6 20.02 -26.77 17.93
N MET A 7 19.29 -27.80 17.48
CA MET A 7 18.41 -27.70 16.32
C MET A 7 17.26 -26.71 16.54
N ILE A 8 16.64 -26.68 17.73
CA ILE A 8 15.57 -25.72 18.06
C ILE A 8 16.09 -24.28 17.99
N VAL A 9 17.28 -24.02 18.53
CA VAL A 9 17.91 -22.68 18.50
C VAL A 9 18.21 -22.25 17.05
N ILE A 10 18.77 -23.15 16.23
CA ILE A 10 19.07 -22.86 14.83
C ILE A 10 17.79 -22.54 14.04
N VAL A 11 16.73 -23.34 14.21
CA VAL A 11 15.43 -23.10 13.55
C VAL A 11 14.85 -21.74 13.96
N GLY A 12 14.93 -21.39 15.25
CA GLY A 12 14.49 -20.08 15.74
C GLY A 12 15.26 -18.89 15.14
N ILE A 13 16.58 -19.02 14.95
CA ILE A 13 17.40 -17.99 14.30
C ILE A 13 17.01 -17.84 12.83
N ILE A 14 16.80 -18.96 12.12
CA ILE A 14 16.41 -18.95 10.70
C ILE A 14 15.04 -18.31 10.51
N THR A 15 14.05 -18.62 11.35
CA THR A 15 12.71 -18.03 11.25
C THR A 15 12.72 -16.53 11.53
N GLN A 16 13.51 -16.07 12.50
CA GLN A 16 13.68 -14.65 12.80
C GLN A 16 14.38 -13.90 11.66
N TYR A 17 15.45 -14.47 11.08
CA TYR A 17 16.17 -13.86 9.97
C TYR A 17 15.27 -13.68 8.74
N ASN A 18 14.43 -14.68 8.43
CA ASN A 18 13.46 -14.58 7.35
C ASN A 18 12.44 -13.47 7.60
N ALA A 19 11.94 -13.34 8.84
CA ALA A 19 11.00 -12.29 9.20
C ALA A 19 11.61 -10.88 9.05
N GLU A 20 12.87 -10.70 9.45
CA GLU A 20 13.59 -9.44 9.29
C GLU A 20 13.80 -9.09 7.81
N ALA A 21 14.18 -10.07 6.98
CA ALA A 21 14.34 -9.88 5.54
C ALA A 21 13.03 -9.42 4.87
N TYR A 22 11.91 -10.08 5.19
CA TYR A 22 10.58 -9.67 4.70
C TYR A 22 10.20 -8.26 5.18
N ASN A 23 10.48 -7.93 6.44
CA ASN A 23 10.23 -6.58 6.95
C ASN A 23 11.06 -5.51 6.21
N ASN A 24 12.34 -5.78 5.96
CA ASN A 24 13.22 -4.83 5.26
C ASN A 24 12.79 -4.62 3.81
N LYS A 25 12.35 -5.70 3.13
CA LYS A 25 11.76 -5.61 1.79
C LYS A 25 10.47 -4.78 1.80
N GLY A 26 9.57 -5.01 2.77
CA GLY A 26 8.35 -4.22 2.93
C GLY A 26 8.64 -2.72 3.17
N LEU A 27 9.68 -2.41 3.96
CA LEU A 27 10.13 -1.03 4.17
C LEU A 27 10.64 -0.38 2.88
N ALA A 28 11.42 -1.09 2.08
CA ALA A 28 11.90 -0.60 0.79
C ALA A 28 10.73 -0.32 -0.16
N LEU A 29 9.77 -1.25 -0.28
CA LEU A 29 8.57 -1.09 -1.10
C LEU A 29 7.70 0.09 -0.63
N THR A 30 7.58 0.30 0.69
CA THR A 30 6.88 1.45 1.26
C THR A 30 7.53 2.78 0.87
N LYS A 31 8.87 2.82 0.73
CA LYS A 31 9.59 4.00 0.25
C LYS A 31 9.41 4.22 -1.25
N LEU A 32 9.22 3.16 -2.02
CA LEU A 32 8.93 3.21 -3.46
C LEU A 32 7.46 3.54 -3.78
N GLY A 33 6.59 3.66 -2.78
CA GLY A 33 5.16 3.91 -2.98
C GLY A 33 4.34 2.66 -3.34
N GLN A 34 4.98 1.49 -3.41
CA GLN A 34 4.32 0.20 -3.67
C GLN A 34 3.69 -0.36 -2.38
N TYR A 35 2.67 0.34 -1.88
CA TYR A 35 2.13 0.07 -0.54
C TYR A 35 1.47 -1.31 -0.40
N GLN A 36 0.82 -1.81 -1.46
CA GLN A 36 0.14 -3.11 -1.42
C GLN A 36 1.14 -4.27 -1.27
N GLU A 37 2.17 -4.31 -2.13
CA GLU A 37 3.26 -5.29 -2.04
C GLU A 37 4.04 -5.16 -0.72
N ALA A 38 4.19 -3.94 -0.20
CA ALA A 38 4.80 -3.73 1.11
C ALA A 38 4.02 -4.42 2.24
N ILE A 39 2.69 -4.28 2.24
CA ILE A 39 1.80 -4.91 3.23
C ILE A 39 1.88 -6.43 3.15
N GLU A 40 1.96 -7.01 1.96
CA GLU A 40 2.15 -8.46 1.78
C GLU A 40 3.46 -8.94 2.39
N ASN A 41 4.57 -8.22 2.18
CA ASN A 41 5.85 -8.57 2.79
C ASN A 41 5.82 -8.41 4.32
N PHE A 42 5.14 -7.40 4.87
CA PHE A 42 4.95 -7.32 6.31
C PHE A 42 4.08 -8.46 6.87
N ASN A 43 3.06 -8.92 6.13
CA ASN A 43 2.27 -10.09 6.51
C ASN A 43 3.14 -11.36 6.54
N LEU A 44 4.02 -11.53 5.56
CA LEU A 44 4.97 -12.65 5.55
C LEU A 44 5.91 -12.60 6.76
N ALA A 45 6.43 -11.41 7.11
CA ALA A 45 7.25 -11.22 8.30
C ALA A 45 6.52 -11.62 9.59
N ILE A 46 5.26 -11.17 9.74
CA ILE A 46 4.37 -11.48 10.88
C ILE A 46 4.04 -12.98 10.94
N SER A 47 3.84 -13.63 9.80
CA SER A 47 3.55 -15.06 9.75
C SER A 47 4.76 -15.94 10.06
N SER A 48 5.97 -15.43 9.77
CA SER A 48 7.22 -16.17 9.95
C SER A 48 7.73 -16.14 11.41
N SER A 49 7.45 -15.06 12.14
CA SER A 49 7.70 -14.94 13.58
C SER A 49 6.86 -13.83 14.19
N ASP A 50 6.77 -13.75 15.52
CA ASP A 50 6.14 -12.63 16.25
C ASP A 50 7.00 -11.35 16.17
N TYR A 51 7.27 -10.90 14.95
CA TYR A 51 8.13 -9.76 14.66
C TYR A 51 7.35 -8.46 14.82
N ARG A 52 7.29 -7.96 16.06
CA ARG A 52 6.53 -6.76 16.45
C ARG A 52 6.79 -5.54 15.55
N ALA A 53 8.01 -5.38 15.05
CA ALA A 53 8.36 -4.26 14.17
C ALA A 53 7.60 -4.31 12.83
N ALA A 54 7.29 -5.49 12.29
CA ALA A 54 6.52 -5.63 11.05
C ALA A 54 5.07 -5.14 11.22
N TYR A 55 4.44 -5.32 12.39
CA TYR A 55 3.10 -4.78 12.66
C TYR A 55 3.08 -3.25 12.56
N ARG A 56 4.05 -2.59 13.19
CA ARG A 56 4.17 -1.12 13.15
C ARG A 56 4.40 -0.62 11.73
N ASN A 57 5.28 -1.29 10.98
CA ASN A 57 5.57 -0.90 9.60
C ASN A 57 4.39 -1.16 8.65
N LYS A 58 3.64 -2.24 8.86
CA LYS A 58 2.38 -2.51 8.15
C LYS A 58 1.35 -1.41 8.40
N GLU A 59 1.20 -0.94 9.64
CA GLU A 59 0.27 0.15 9.97
C GLU A 59 0.63 1.44 9.22
N ILE A 60 1.93 1.77 9.16
CA ILE A 60 2.43 2.93 8.41
C ILE A 60 2.13 2.77 6.91
N ALA A 61 2.38 1.60 6.34
CA ALA A 61 2.08 1.33 4.93
C ALA A 61 0.58 1.43 4.62
N LEU A 62 -0.29 0.91 5.49
CA LEU A 62 -1.74 1.03 5.36
C LEU A 62 -2.23 2.48 5.41
N LYS A 63 -1.66 3.30 6.31
CA LYS A 63 -1.97 4.73 6.39
C LYS A 63 -1.60 5.44 5.08
N LYS A 64 -0.43 5.16 4.53
CA LYS A 64 0.01 5.74 3.24
C LYS A 64 -0.84 5.28 2.06
N LEU A 65 -1.24 4.00 2.04
CA LEU A 65 -2.13 3.47 1.00
C LEU A 65 -3.48 4.19 1.00
N ARG A 66 -4.09 4.38 2.18
CA ARG A 66 -5.36 5.11 2.29
C ARG A 66 -5.25 6.55 1.81
N GLN A 67 -4.21 7.26 2.25
CA GLN A 67 -3.97 8.64 1.80
C GLN A 67 -3.80 8.73 0.27
N HIS A 68 -3.09 7.77 -0.32
CA HIS A 68 -2.92 7.69 -1.76
C HIS A 68 -4.25 7.41 -2.48
N GLN A 69 -5.05 6.47 -1.97
CA GLN A 69 -6.38 6.16 -2.52
C GLN A 69 -7.34 7.35 -2.42
N GLU A 70 -7.38 8.04 -1.28
CA GLU A 70 -8.18 9.25 -1.07
C GLU A 70 -7.76 10.36 -2.05
N ALA A 71 -6.46 10.59 -2.22
CA ALA A 71 -5.94 11.57 -3.17
C ALA A 71 -6.35 11.24 -4.62
N THR A 72 -6.25 9.97 -5.02
CA THR A 72 -6.68 9.55 -6.36
C THR A 72 -8.19 9.67 -6.57
N ALA A 73 -8.99 9.36 -5.54
CA ALA A 73 -10.44 9.49 -5.62
C ALA A 73 -10.86 10.97 -5.75
N ALA A 74 -10.24 11.86 -4.98
CA ALA A 74 -10.49 13.30 -5.06
C ALA A 74 -10.11 13.87 -6.44
N ALA A 75 -8.98 13.45 -7.00
CA ALA A 75 -8.56 13.87 -8.34
C ALA A 75 -9.55 13.41 -9.43
N ASN A 76 -9.98 12.14 -9.37
CA ASN A 76 -10.95 11.59 -10.32
C ASN A 76 -12.31 12.30 -10.21
N HIS A 77 -12.75 12.61 -8.99
CA HIS A 77 -13.99 13.36 -8.76
C HIS A 77 -13.92 14.76 -9.38
N ASN A 78 -12.80 15.47 -9.20
CA ASN A 78 -12.61 16.78 -9.81
C ASN A 78 -12.65 16.71 -11.35
N GLU A 79 -12.03 15.70 -11.96
CA GLU A 79 -12.07 15.49 -13.41
C GLU A 79 -13.51 15.25 -13.91
N GLU A 80 -14.29 14.45 -13.18
CA GLU A 80 -15.70 14.18 -13.50
C GLU A 80 -16.56 15.45 -13.44
N VAL A 81 -16.37 16.26 -12.39
CA VAL A 81 -17.07 17.55 -12.23
C VAL A 81 -16.74 18.49 -13.39
N ILE A 82 -15.46 18.62 -13.76
CA ILE A 82 -15.05 19.45 -14.92
C ILE A 82 -15.68 18.93 -16.21
N ARG A 83 -15.68 17.62 -16.44
CA ARG A 83 -16.31 17.00 -17.62
C ARG A 83 -17.80 17.32 -17.68
N HIS A 84 -18.50 17.29 -16.55
CA HIS A 84 -19.92 17.63 -16.49
C HIS A 84 -20.17 19.11 -16.83
N ILE A 85 -19.39 20.03 -16.26
CA ILE A 85 -19.51 21.46 -16.54
C ILE A 85 -19.26 21.75 -18.04
N VAL A 86 -18.23 21.16 -18.63
CA VAL A 86 -17.94 21.31 -20.06
C VAL A 86 -19.08 20.78 -20.93
N ALA A 87 -19.67 19.65 -20.57
CA ALA A 87 -20.82 19.09 -21.27
C ALA A 87 -22.03 20.03 -21.21
N GLN A 88 -22.34 20.60 -20.03
CA GLN A 88 -23.41 21.57 -19.87
C GLN A 88 -23.18 22.81 -20.72
N ILE A 89 -21.99 23.41 -20.67
CA ILE A 89 -21.64 24.60 -21.49
C ILE A 89 -21.83 24.30 -22.99
N LYS A 90 -21.41 23.12 -23.44
CA LYS A 90 -21.57 22.71 -24.84
C LYS A 90 -23.05 22.62 -25.23
N VAL A 91 -23.89 22.02 -24.39
CA VAL A 91 -25.34 21.95 -24.62
C VAL A 91 -25.93 23.36 -24.68
N TYR A 92 -25.64 24.22 -23.70
CA TYR A 92 -26.12 25.61 -23.69
C TYR A 92 -25.68 26.40 -24.94
N SER A 93 -24.46 26.17 -25.43
CA SER A 93 -23.97 26.83 -26.65
C SER A 93 -24.69 26.37 -27.92
N CYS A 94 -25.10 25.09 -27.98
CA CYS A 94 -25.93 24.56 -29.08
C CYS A 94 -27.35 25.13 -29.02
N ASP A 95 -27.95 25.20 -27.83
CA ASP A 95 -29.33 25.69 -27.64
C ASP A 95 -29.49 27.17 -27.96
N LEU A 96 -28.46 27.98 -27.70
CA LEU A 96 -28.44 29.41 -28.03
C LEU A 96 -28.15 29.69 -29.52
N GLY A 97 -27.97 28.66 -30.36
CA GLY A 97 -27.67 28.83 -31.78
C GLY A 97 -26.32 29.53 -32.06
N VAL A 98 -25.44 29.63 -31.05
CA VAL A 98 -24.12 30.30 -31.16
C VAL A 98 -23.07 29.33 -31.71
N GLN A 99 -23.46 28.51 -32.69
CA GLN A 99 -22.50 27.79 -33.53
C GLN A 99 -22.25 28.64 -34.78
N LYS A 100 -21.05 29.18 -34.89
CA LYS A 100 -20.37 29.36 -36.17
C LYS A 100 -19.34 28.26 -36.31
#